data_AF-A0A945BHU7-F1
#
_entry.id   AF-A0A945BHU7-F1
#
_cell.length_a   1.000
_cell.length_b   1.000
_cell.length_c   1.000
_cell.angle_alpha   90.00
_cell.angle_beta   90.00
_cell.angle_gamma   90.00
#
_symmetry.space_group_name_H-M   'P 1'
#
loop_
_entity.id
_entity.type
_entity.pdbx_description
1 polymer ?
#
loop_
_entity_poly.entity_id
_entity_poly.type
_entity_poly.pdbx_seq_one_letter_code
_entity_poly.pdbx_strand_id
1 'polypeptide(L)'
;MNMRLFLFVAFFAAGLAKLHAAPLEADVNLTFPLTKQKMLGIYVDARLYEYDPWLADAPATLVDQVEFKGLDLSTKAHSLLDVHFSAERKTLMNYYVSIRAYAEKGGTQYYFIDGFQKIFEDVDVDELDIELATRLPKKNPTDDPVIVGEGGGSGEATGRLIGIHRAVEIEWEGTDGDEFLLQKSSDLENWETVETVVGNGGTVSTFLRVGGRVQFWRLHRD
;
A
#
# COMPACT_ATOMS: atom_id res chain seq x y z
N MET A 1 51.35 -46.31 30.47
CA MET A 1 51.19 -44.91 30.89
C MET A 1 52.17 -44.07 30.08
N ASN A 2 51.65 -43.32 29.10
CA ASN A 2 52.36 -42.26 28.37
C ASN A 2 51.29 -41.47 27.59
N MET A 3 50.80 -40.40 28.21
CA MET A 3 49.76 -39.52 27.65
C MET A 3 50.46 -38.41 26.86
N ARG A 4 50.33 -38.43 25.53
CA ARG A 4 50.79 -37.34 24.66
C ARG A 4 49.67 -36.30 24.56
N LEU A 5 49.96 -35.11 25.07
CA LEU A 5 49.14 -33.91 25.01
C LEU A 5 49.20 -33.34 23.57
N PHE A 6 48.09 -33.35 22.84
CA PHE A 6 47.96 -32.61 21.58
C PHE A 6 47.39 -31.22 21.89
N LEU A 7 48.22 -30.19 21.74
CA LEU A 7 47.78 -28.79 21.71
C LEU A 7 47.07 -28.55 20.36
N PHE A 8 45.75 -28.37 20.38
CA PHE A 8 45.01 -27.79 19.26
C PHE A 8 45.14 -26.26 19.36
N VAL A 9 46.01 -25.69 18.53
CA VAL A 9 45.96 -24.25 18.23
C VAL A 9 44.90 -24.07 17.15
N ALA A 10 43.67 -23.74 17.57
CA ALA A 10 42.65 -23.27 16.65
C ALA A 10 42.99 -21.83 16.25
N PHE A 11 43.52 -21.64 15.04
CA PHE A 11 43.51 -20.35 14.39
C PHE A 11 42.05 -19.96 14.13
N PHE A 12 41.49 -19.08 14.97
CA PHE A 12 40.31 -18.31 14.60
C PHE A 12 40.74 -17.30 13.52
N ALA A 13 40.73 -17.73 12.26
CA ALA A 13 40.56 -16.80 11.16
C ALA A 13 39.10 -16.33 11.20
N ALA A 14 38.81 -15.37 12.08
CA ALA A 14 37.59 -14.58 12.00
C ALA A 14 37.70 -13.74 10.71
N GLY A 15 37.33 -14.34 9.59
CA GLY A 15 36.95 -13.56 8.43
C GLY A 15 35.83 -12.65 8.89
N LEU A 16 36.08 -11.34 8.93
CA LEU A 16 35.04 -10.33 8.94
C LEU A 16 34.28 -10.48 7.62
N ALA A 17 33.36 -11.45 7.56
CA ALA A 17 32.22 -11.32 6.69
C ALA A 17 31.50 -10.06 7.18
N LYS A 18 31.59 -8.97 6.41
CA LYS A 18 30.66 -7.85 6.58
C LYS A 18 29.27 -8.47 6.52
N LEU A 19 28.57 -8.56 7.66
CA LEU A 19 27.13 -8.72 7.67
C LEU A 19 26.61 -7.52 6.87
N HIS A 20 26.34 -7.70 5.58
CA HIS A 20 25.50 -6.74 4.88
C HIS A 20 24.12 -6.94 5.49
N ALA A 21 23.58 -5.88 6.08
CA ALA A 21 22.19 -5.88 6.47
C ALA A 21 21.34 -6.19 5.22
N ALA A 22 20.27 -6.96 5.40
CA ALA A 22 19.33 -7.21 4.31
C ALA A 22 18.79 -5.88 3.77
N PRO A 23 18.48 -5.80 2.46
CA PRO A 23 17.83 -4.64 1.89
C PRO A 23 16.50 -4.37 2.61
N LEU A 24 16.12 -3.11 2.61
CA LEU A 24 14.77 -2.67 2.92
C LEU A 24 13.86 -3.05 1.76
N GLU A 25 12.72 -3.65 2.06
CA GLU A 25 11.73 -4.07 1.05
C GLU A 25 10.36 -3.53 1.42
N ALA A 26 9.71 -2.82 0.50
CA ALA A 26 8.39 -2.24 0.73
C ALA A 26 7.42 -2.56 -0.40
N ASP A 27 6.21 -2.98 -0.01
CA ASP A 27 5.08 -3.15 -0.93
C ASP A 27 4.06 -2.03 -0.68
N VAL A 28 3.85 -1.16 -1.68
CA VAL A 28 2.94 -0.03 -1.60
C VAL A 28 1.73 -0.28 -2.50
N ASN A 29 0.57 -0.47 -1.89
CA ASN A 29 -0.69 -0.72 -2.59
C ASN A 29 -1.41 0.62 -2.81
N LEU A 30 -1.47 1.06 -4.06
CA LEU A 30 -2.07 2.35 -4.42
C LEU A 30 -3.53 2.18 -4.80
N THR A 31 -4.39 3.03 -4.23
CA THR A 31 -5.77 3.19 -4.67
C THR A 31 -5.92 4.50 -5.43
N PHE A 32 -6.33 4.42 -6.69
CA PHE A 32 -6.77 5.54 -7.51
C PHE A 32 -8.28 5.75 -7.31
N PRO A 33 -8.71 6.89 -6.73
CA PRO A 33 -10.12 7.22 -6.63
C PRO A 33 -10.79 7.28 -8.01
N LEU A 34 -12.00 6.73 -8.12
CA LEU A 34 -12.77 6.84 -9.35
C LEU A 34 -13.14 8.31 -9.59
N THR A 35 -12.97 8.76 -10.83
CA THR A 35 -13.33 10.12 -11.25
C THR A 35 -14.43 10.11 -12.30
N LYS A 36 -15.11 11.25 -12.48
CA LYS A 36 -16.12 11.42 -13.53
C LYS A 36 -15.51 11.41 -14.93
N GLN A 37 -14.23 11.76 -15.05
CA GLN A 37 -13.50 11.76 -16.29
C GLN A 37 -12.90 10.36 -16.54
N LYS A 38 -12.95 9.91 -17.80
CA LYS A 38 -12.24 8.70 -18.22
C LYS A 38 -10.73 8.99 -18.25
N MET A 39 -9.96 8.19 -17.53
CA MET A 39 -8.51 8.36 -17.41
C MET A 39 -7.80 7.24 -18.17
N LEU A 40 -7.09 7.60 -19.24
CA LEU A 40 -6.40 6.67 -20.13
C LEU A 40 -4.95 7.10 -20.30
N GLY A 41 -4.08 6.12 -20.54
CA GLY A 41 -2.68 6.37 -20.87
C GLY A 41 -1.86 6.97 -19.73
N ILE A 42 -2.32 6.86 -18.49
CA ILE A 42 -1.75 7.54 -17.33
C ILE A 42 -0.31 7.07 -17.08
N TYR A 43 0.54 8.04 -16.77
CA TYR A 43 1.93 7.81 -16.35
C TYR A 43 2.03 7.94 -14.84
N VAL A 44 2.61 6.95 -14.16
CA VAL A 44 2.84 6.95 -12.71
C VAL A 44 4.34 7.00 -12.45
N ASP A 45 4.75 7.89 -11.55
CA ASP A 45 6.11 8.06 -11.05
C ASP A 45 6.08 7.88 -9.53
N ALA A 46 6.56 6.73 -9.08
CA ALA A 46 6.62 6.33 -7.69
C ALA A 46 8.07 6.31 -7.22
N ARG A 47 8.36 6.97 -6.10
CA ARG A 47 9.74 7.24 -5.65
C ARG A 47 9.89 6.95 -4.17
N LEU A 48 10.98 6.29 -3.81
CA LEU A 48 11.42 6.10 -2.43
C LEU A 48 12.61 7.03 -2.15
N TYR A 49 12.49 7.81 -1.10
CA TYR A 49 13.49 8.76 -0.66
C TYR A 49 14.04 8.39 0.71
N GLU A 50 15.33 8.64 0.88
CA GLU A 50 16.07 8.56 2.14
C GLU A 50 16.39 9.98 2.62
N TYR A 51 16.24 10.24 3.92
CA TYR A 51 16.63 11.52 4.50
C TYR A 51 17.16 11.36 5.93
N ASP A 52 18.03 12.28 6.33
CA ASP A 52 18.55 12.39 7.68
C ASP A 52 17.60 13.26 8.52
N PRO A 53 16.89 12.71 9.53
CA PRO A 53 15.94 13.49 10.33
C PRO A 53 16.62 14.48 11.29
N TRP A 54 17.94 14.37 11.50
CA TRP A 54 18.72 15.30 12.33
C TRP A 54 19.34 16.44 11.54
N LEU A 55 19.27 16.42 10.21
CA LEU A 55 19.86 17.43 9.35
C LEU A 55 18.78 18.16 8.53
N ALA A 56 18.13 19.15 9.15
CA ALA A 56 16.94 19.84 8.63
C ALA A 56 17.07 20.46 7.23
N ASP A 57 18.29 20.80 6.79
CA ASP A 57 18.55 21.44 5.50
C ASP A 57 19.19 20.49 4.46
N ALA A 58 19.34 19.21 4.78
CA ALA A 58 19.84 18.23 3.83
C ALA A 58 18.72 17.78 2.88
N PRO A 59 18.96 17.78 1.55
CA PRO A 59 18.00 17.25 0.61
C PRO A 59 17.86 15.74 0.79
N ALA A 60 16.63 15.24 0.64
CA ALA A 60 16.40 13.81 0.56
C ALA A 60 17.06 13.21 -0.69
N THR A 61 17.61 12.00 -0.54
CA THR A 61 18.25 11.25 -1.60
C THR A 61 17.25 10.25 -2.19
N LEU A 62 17.06 10.26 -3.51
CA LEU A 62 16.27 9.23 -4.18
C LEU A 62 17.03 7.90 -4.12
N VAL A 63 16.42 6.88 -3.53
CA VAL A 63 17.04 5.55 -3.38
C VAL A 63 16.39 4.49 -4.26
N ASP A 64 15.13 4.66 -4.64
CA ASP A 64 14.47 3.81 -5.64
C ASP A 64 13.37 4.58 -6.39
N GLN A 65 13.08 4.16 -7.64
CA GLN A 65 12.06 4.75 -8.49
C GLN A 65 11.42 3.69 -9.40
N VAL A 66 10.09 3.62 -9.37
CA VAL A 66 9.29 2.74 -10.23
C VAL A 66 8.37 3.59 -11.11
N GLU A 67 8.41 3.36 -12.41
CA GLU A 67 7.60 4.08 -13.40
C GLU A 67 6.61 3.13 -14.11
N PHE A 68 5.36 3.54 -14.24
CA PHE A 68 4.36 2.86 -15.07
C PHE A 68 3.87 3.78 -16.18
N LYS A 69 3.65 3.23 -17.37
CA LYS A 69 3.24 3.98 -18.57
C LYS A 69 2.01 3.34 -19.18
N GLY A 70 1.12 4.19 -19.72
CA GLY A 70 -0.02 3.69 -20.48
C GLY A 70 -1.10 3.06 -19.61
N LEU A 71 -1.25 3.48 -18.34
CA LEU A 71 -2.24 2.91 -17.44
C LEU A 71 -3.63 3.46 -17.76
N ASP A 72 -4.55 2.56 -18.06
CA ASP A 72 -5.96 2.86 -18.23
C ASP A 72 -6.68 2.57 -16.91
N LEU A 73 -7.28 3.60 -16.29
CA LEU A 73 -8.01 3.44 -15.04
C LEU A 73 -9.45 3.05 -15.30
N SER A 74 -10.05 2.34 -14.35
CA SER A 74 -11.45 1.93 -14.41
C SER A 74 -12.40 3.13 -14.50
N THR A 75 -13.52 2.93 -15.19
CA THR A 75 -14.61 3.91 -15.33
C THR A 75 -15.79 3.64 -14.41
N LYS A 76 -15.72 2.52 -13.68
CA LYS A 76 -16.80 2.00 -12.83
C LYS A 76 -16.37 1.76 -11.39
N ALA A 77 -15.06 1.67 -11.13
CA ALA A 77 -14.54 1.38 -9.80
C ALA A 77 -13.21 2.11 -9.54
N HIS A 78 -12.76 2.04 -8.29
CA HIS A 78 -11.38 2.39 -7.94
C HIS A 78 -10.40 1.51 -8.73
N SER A 79 -9.23 2.05 -9.04
CA SER A 79 -8.14 1.26 -9.64
C SER A 79 -7.05 1.02 -8.61
N LEU A 80 -6.52 -0.19 -8.56
CA LEU A 80 -5.48 -0.59 -7.63
C LEU A 80 -4.16 -0.80 -8.38
N LEU A 81 -3.03 -0.37 -7.82
CA LEU A 81 -1.71 -0.55 -8.41
C LEU A 81 -0.70 -0.88 -7.33
N ASP A 82 -0.03 -2.01 -7.44
CA ASP A 82 0.97 -2.44 -6.49
C ASP A 82 2.35 -1.97 -6.95
N VAL A 83 3.11 -1.38 -6.02
CA VAL A 83 4.45 -0.86 -6.26
C VAL A 83 5.41 -1.46 -5.25
N HIS A 84 6.40 -2.18 -5.74
CA HIS A 84 7.46 -2.75 -4.91
C HIS A 84 8.70 -1.84 -4.95
N PHE A 85 9.26 -1.51 -3.78
CA PHE A 85 10.49 -0.76 -3.62
C PHE A 85 11.55 -1.60 -2.89
N SER A 86 12.80 -1.43 -3.29
CA SER A 86 13.96 -2.03 -2.63
C SER A 86 15.08 -1.01 -2.42
N ALA A 87 15.66 -0.94 -1.23
CA ALA A 87 16.74 -0.01 -0.93
C ALA A 87 17.82 -0.61 -0.02
N GLU A 88 19.07 -0.16 -0.19
CA GLU A 88 20.14 -0.47 0.76
C GLU A 88 19.90 0.23 2.09
N ARG A 89 19.93 -0.53 3.19
CA ARG A 89 19.78 0.03 4.53
C ARG A 89 20.94 0.94 4.90
N LYS A 90 20.61 2.14 5.41
CA LYS A 90 21.56 3.00 6.13
C LYS A 90 21.11 3.24 7.57
N THR A 91 22.06 3.17 8.49
CA THR A 91 21.81 3.42 9.90
C THR A 91 21.44 4.88 10.11
N LEU A 92 20.45 5.15 10.97
CA LEU A 92 20.01 6.51 11.32
C LEU A 92 19.48 7.30 10.11
N MET A 93 18.88 6.63 9.14
CA MET A 93 18.14 7.29 8.07
C MET A 93 16.66 6.94 8.17
N ASN A 94 15.82 7.91 7.81
CA ASN A 94 14.39 7.71 7.65
C ASN A 94 14.03 7.69 6.17
N TYR A 95 12.91 7.05 5.85
CA TYR A 95 12.47 6.87 4.48
C TYR A 95 11.04 7.38 4.30
N TYR A 96 10.74 7.85 3.09
CA TYR A 96 9.38 8.23 2.71
C TYR A 96 9.14 7.97 1.23
N VAL A 97 7.87 7.78 0.88
CA VAL A 97 7.45 7.59 -0.51
C VAL A 97 6.78 8.84 -1.07
N SER A 98 7.01 9.10 -2.36
CA SER A 98 6.32 10.12 -3.12
C SER A 98 5.81 9.53 -4.42
N ILE A 99 4.50 9.65 -4.66
CA ILE A 99 3.86 9.04 -5.81
C ILE A 99 2.97 10.07 -6.47
N ARG A 100 3.14 10.20 -7.79
CA ARG A 100 2.40 11.14 -8.62
C ARG A 100 2.01 10.46 -9.92
N ALA A 101 0.82 10.79 -10.40
CA ALA A 101 0.33 10.31 -11.68
C ALA A 101 -0.10 11.47 -12.58
N TYR A 102 0.21 11.32 -13.86
CA TYR A 102 0.15 12.37 -14.88
C TYR A 102 -0.57 11.87 -16.13
N ALA A 103 -1.06 12.80 -16.95
CA ALA A 103 -1.59 12.50 -18.28
C ALA A 103 -0.57 11.74 -19.15
N GLU A 104 0.68 12.15 -19.06
CA GLU A 104 1.86 11.57 -19.71
C GLU A 104 3.11 12.04 -18.96
N LYS A 105 4.30 11.53 -19.31
CA LYS A 105 5.55 11.93 -18.64
C LYS A 105 5.80 13.44 -18.83
N GLY A 106 5.82 14.19 -17.72
CA GLY A 106 5.96 15.65 -17.72
C GLY A 106 4.67 16.42 -18.03
N GLY A 107 3.54 15.73 -18.22
CA GLY A 107 2.24 16.33 -18.47
C GLY A 107 1.52 16.82 -17.22
N THR A 108 0.22 17.07 -17.34
CA THR A 108 -0.64 17.52 -16.23
C THR A 108 -0.72 16.45 -15.14
N GLN A 109 -0.48 16.84 -13.89
CA GLN A 109 -0.65 15.96 -12.72
C GLN A 109 -2.14 15.79 -12.40
N TYR A 110 -2.57 14.54 -12.23
CA TYR A 110 -3.94 14.17 -11.88
C TYR A 110 -4.07 13.59 -10.48
N TYR A 111 -3.11 12.75 -10.08
CA TYR A 111 -3.12 12.10 -8.78
C TYR A 111 -1.80 12.34 -8.05
N PHE A 112 -1.87 12.38 -6.73
CA PHE A 112 -0.72 12.60 -5.87
C PHE A 112 -0.98 12.03 -4.49
N ILE A 113 0.09 11.67 -3.81
CA ILE A 113 0.06 11.49 -2.36
C ILE A 113 -0.23 12.84 -1.70
N ASP A 114 -1.24 12.88 -0.84
CA ASP A 114 -1.48 14.02 0.04
C ASP A 114 -0.75 13.81 1.37
N GLY A 115 0.05 14.80 1.76
CA GLY A 115 0.92 14.72 2.94
C GLY A 115 2.24 13.97 2.74
N PHE A 116 2.91 13.72 3.86
CA PHE A 116 4.22 13.07 3.92
C PHE A 116 4.05 11.62 4.39
N GLN A 117 4.37 10.66 3.52
CA GLN A 117 4.15 9.23 3.77
C GLN A 117 5.47 8.56 4.10
N LYS A 118 5.76 8.45 5.40
CA LYS A 118 6.93 7.73 5.89
C LYS A 118 6.75 6.23 5.76
N ILE A 119 7.87 5.52 5.72
CA ILE A 119 7.92 4.06 5.64
C ILE A 119 9.15 3.55 6.40
N PHE A 120 9.09 2.30 6.86
CA PHE A 120 10.16 1.67 7.67
C PHE A 120 10.41 2.33 9.04
N GLU A 121 9.38 2.89 9.68
CA GLU A 121 9.55 3.53 11.00
C GLU A 121 9.79 2.50 12.12
N ASP A 122 9.12 1.34 12.06
CA ASP A 122 9.19 0.30 13.10
C ASP A 122 9.61 -1.09 12.59
N VAL A 123 9.44 -1.36 11.29
CA VAL A 123 9.70 -2.67 10.65
C VAL A 123 10.44 -2.50 9.32
N ASP A 124 11.32 -3.46 9.03
CA ASP A 124 12.20 -3.43 7.85
C ASP A 124 11.51 -3.88 6.56
N VAL A 125 10.47 -4.71 6.70
CA VAL A 125 9.53 -5.06 5.63
C VAL A 125 8.25 -4.34 5.95
N ASP A 126 7.82 -3.47 5.05
CA ASP A 126 6.67 -2.63 5.27
C ASP A 126 5.66 -2.80 4.12
N GLU A 127 4.39 -2.76 4.46
CA GLU A 127 3.32 -2.75 3.48
C GLU A 127 2.40 -1.57 3.79
N LEU A 128 2.26 -0.70 2.80
CA LEU A 128 1.62 0.59 2.94
C LEU A 128 0.48 0.72 1.93
N ASP A 129 -0.72 0.97 2.43
CA ASP A 129 -1.88 1.26 1.59
C ASP A 129 -2.10 2.75 1.47
N ILE A 130 -2.14 3.26 0.24
CA ILE A 130 -2.26 4.70 -0.01
C ILE A 130 -3.42 4.96 -0.98
N GLU A 131 -4.45 5.68 -0.51
CA GLU A 131 -5.40 6.32 -1.41
C GLU A 131 -4.79 7.64 -1.94
N LEU A 132 -4.64 7.74 -3.27
CA LEU A 132 -4.12 8.94 -3.89
C LEU A 132 -5.18 10.06 -3.89
N ALA A 133 -4.78 11.27 -3.53
CA ALA A 133 -5.61 12.44 -3.72
C ALA A 133 -5.69 12.84 -5.21
N THR A 134 -6.80 13.49 -5.57
CA THR A 134 -6.99 14.07 -6.90
C THR A 134 -7.78 15.36 -6.81
N ARG A 135 -7.49 16.29 -7.73
CA ARG A 135 -8.26 17.52 -7.92
C ARG A 135 -9.43 17.34 -8.91
N LEU A 136 -9.53 16.16 -9.52
CA LEU A 136 -10.61 15.84 -10.45
C LEU A 136 -11.91 15.53 -9.69
N PRO A 137 -13.08 15.82 -10.28
CA PRO A 137 -14.36 15.45 -9.67
C PRO A 137 -14.46 13.93 -9.46
N LYS A 138 -14.54 13.49 -8.20
CA LYS A 138 -14.73 12.08 -7.83
C LYS A 138 -16.13 11.57 -8.23
N LYS A 139 -16.24 10.25 -8.40
CA LYS A 139 -17.49 9.53 -8.65
C LYS A 139 -17.51 8.29 -7.75
N ASN A 140 -18.67 7.95 -7.18
CA ASN A 140 -18.83 6.74 -6.39
C ASN A 140 -18.72 5.49 -7.30
N PRO A 141 -17.94 4.46 -6.89
CA PRO A 141 -17.89 3.17 -7.57
C PRO A 141 -19.25 2.51 -7.70
N THR A 142 -19.46 1.75 -8.77
CA THR A 142 -20.58 0.81 -8.93
C THR A 142 -20.14 -0.65 -8.96
N ASP A 143 -18.83 -0.88 -9.16
CA ASP A 143 -18.22 -2.20 -9.36
C ASP A 143 -17.01 -2.35 -8.40
N ASP A 144 -16.47 -3.57 -8.36
CA ASP A 144 -15.28 -3.97 -7.58
C ASP A 144 -14.03 -3.20 -8.01
N PRO A 145 -13.13 -2.83 -7.07
CA PRO A 145 -11.83 -2.27 -7.43
C PRO A 145 -11.06 -3.16 -8.42
N VAL A 146 -10.40 -2.54 -9.39
CA VAL A 146 -9.73 -3.22 -10.51
C VAL A 146 -8.22 -3.01 -10.42
N ILE A 147 -7.44 -4.09 -10.42
CA ILE A 147 -5.97 -3.99 -10.50
C ILE A 147 -5.57 -3.51 -11.90
N VAL A 148 -4.68 -2.52 -11.96
CA VAL A 148 -4.10 -1.96 -13.19
C VAL A 148 -2.58 -2.12 -13.17
N GLY A 149 -1.95 -2.22 -14.34
CA GLY A 149 -0.48 -2.14 -14.45
C GLY A 149 0.32 -3.44 -14.34
N GLU A 150 -0.30 -4.62 -14.44
CA GLU A 150 0.44 -5.87 -14.54
C GLU A 150 1.21 -5.97 -15.87
N GLY A 151 2.50 -5.61 -15.88
CA GLY A 151 3.28 -5.61 -17.14
C GLY A 151 4.77 -5.26 -17.05
N GLY A 152 5.41 -5.44 -15.90
CA GLY A 152 6.86 -5.24 -15.72
C GLY A 152 7.68 -6.52 -15.87
N GLY A 153 7.41 -7.37 -16.86
CA GLY A 153 8.17 -8.61 -17.08
C GLY A 153 7.68 -9.37 -18.31
N SER A 154 8.57 -9.65 -19.25
CA SER A 154 8.29 -10.41 -20.47
C SER A 154 7.78 -11.83 -20.16
N GLY A 155 6.57 -12.17 -20.59
CA GLY A 155 6.10 -13.55 -20.55
C GLY A 155 4.59 -13.68 -20.73
N GLU A 156 4.20 -14.57 -21.64
CA GLU A 156 2.82 -14.84 -22.06
C GLU A 156 1.85 -15.15 -20.92
N ALA A 157 0.58 -14.83 -21.17
CA ALA A 157 -0.56 -15.06 -20.30
C ALA A 157 -0.76 -16.55 -19.99
N THR A 158 -0.33 -16.97 -18.80
CA THR A 158 -0.85 -18.14 -18.10
C THR A 158 -1.80 -17.65 -17.00
N GLY A 159 -2.99 -18.26 -16.88
CA GLY A 159 -4.01 -17.90 -15.90
C GLY A 159 -3.40 -17.50 -14.55
N ARG A 160 -3.56 -16.22 -14.21
CA ARG A 160 -2.81 -15.51 -13.18
C ARG A 160 -3.74 -15.22 -12.01
N LEU A 161 -3.30 -15.44 -10.78
CA LEU A 161 -4.05 -15.03 -9.59
C LEU A 161 -4.04 -13.49 -9.57
N ILE A 162 -5.11 -12.87 -10.06
CA ILE A 162 -5.29 -11.43 -10.28
C ILE A 162 -5.56 -10.63 -8.98
N GLY A 163 -5.07 -11.12 -7.85
CA GLY A 163 -5.30 -10.56 -6.53
C GLY A 163 -6.15 -11.43 -5.61
N ILE A 164 -5.92 -11.30 -4.30
CA ILE A 164 -6.82 -11.79 -3.25
C ILE A 164 -7.64 -10.59 -2.79
N HIS A 165 -8.89 -10.50 -3.23
CA HIS A 165 -9.81 -9.50 -2.71
C HIS A 165 -10.15 -9.84 -1.25
N ARG A 166 -9.81 -8.95 -0.31
CA ARG A 166 -10.36 -9.02 1.05
C ARG A 166 -11.78 -8.47 1.02
N ALA A 167 -12.73 -9.34 0.71
CA ALA A 167 -14.13 -9.09 1.03
C ALA A 167 -14.30 -9.43 2.52
N VAL A 168 -14.75 -8.45 3.31
CA VAL A 168 -15.23 -8.73 4.66
C VAL A 168 -16.73 -8.92 4.54
N GLU A 169 -17.19 -10.14 4.75
CA GLU A 169 -18.60 -10.40 4.99
C GLU A 169 -18.88 -10.13 6.47
N ILE A 170 -19.81 -9.21 6.72
CA ILE A 170 -20.34 -8.97 8.06
C ILE A 170 -21.77 -9.49 8.06
N GLU A 171 -21.98 -10.59 8.78
CA GLU A 171 -23.32 -11.05 9.14
C GLU A 171 -23.78 -10.28 10.37
N TRP A 172 -24.95 -9.65 10.26
CA TRP A 172 -25.52 -8.86 11.35
C TRP A 172 -27.05 -8.99 11.36
N GLU A 173 -27.65 -8.64 12.49
CA GLU A 173 -29.10 -8.65 12.67
C GLU A 173 -29.54 -7.31 13.25
N GLY A 174 -30.59 -6.75 12.67
CA GLY A 174 -31.22 -5.51 13.13
C GLY A 174 -32.73 -5.60 12.97
N THR A 175 -33.45 -4.87 13.82
CA THR A 175 -34.90 -4.73 13.69
C THR A 175 -35.25 -4.21 12.30
N ASP A 176 -36.37 -4.68 11.75
CA ASP A 176 -36.85 -4.18 10.46
C ASP A 176 -37.02 -2.66 10.47
N GLY A 177 -36.34 -1.98 9.55
CA GLY A 177 -36.34 -0.51 9.43
C GLY A 177 -35.35 0.23 10.33
N ASP A 178 -34.58 -0.44 11.20
CA ASP A 178 -33.50 0.22 11.94
C ASP A 178 -32.31 0.53 11.01
N GLU A 179 -31.89 1.79 10.96
CA GLU A 179 -30.73 2.24 10.20
C GLU A 179 -29.46 2.19 11.07
N PHE A 180 -28.37 1.68 10.48
CA PHE A 180 -27.05 1.62 11.09
C PHE A 180 -26.01 2.23 10.15
N LEU A 181 -25.05 2.94 10.73
CA LEU A 181 -23.86 3.41 10.05
C LEU A 181 -22.80 2.32 10.11
N LEU A 182 -22.39 1.81 8.95
CA LEU A 182 -21.25 0.92 8.83
C LEU A 182 -19.98 1.76 8.75
N GLN A 183 -19.13 1.64 9.76
CA GLN A 183 -17.96 2.48 9.93
C GLN A 183 -16.68 1.65 10.02
N LYS A 184 -15.58 2.25 9.56
CA LYS A 184 -14.23 1.72 9.67
C LYS A 184 -13.33 2.65 10.47
N SER A 185 -12.31 2.08 11.10
CA SER A 185 -11.27 2.82 11.81
C SER A 185 -9.92 2.10 11.74
N SER A 186 -8.84 2.89 11.74
CA SER A 186 -7.46 2.41 11.87
C SER A 186 -6.90 2.56 13.29
N ASP A 187 -7.57 3.33 14.17
CA ASP A 187 -7.04 3.75 15.48
C ASP A 187 -8.05 3.61 16.63
N LEU A 188 -9.27 3.12 16.38
CA LEU A 188 -10.42 3.04 17.30
C LEU A 188 -10.98 4.40 17.78
N GLU A 189 -10.37 5.52 17.39
CA GLU A 189 -10.75 6.88 17.81
C GLU A 189 -11.48 7.62 16.70
N ASN A 190 -10.91 7.59 15.49
CA ASN A 190 -11.45 8.23 14.30
C ASN A 190 -12.24 7.22 13.47
N TRP A 191 -13.53 7.50 13.24
CA TRP A 191 -14.44 6.61 12.53
C TRP A 191 -14.96 7.26 11.25
N GLU A 192 -14.77 6.55 10.13
CA GLU A 192 -15.28 6.96 8.82
C GLU A 192 -16.51 6.12 8.47
N THR A 193 -17.62 6.76 8.11
CA THR A 193 -18.81 6.07 7.60
C THR A 193 -18.60 5.64 6.15
N VAL A 194 -18.70 4.33 5.91
CA VAL A 194 -18.56 3.71 4.59
C VAL A 194 -19.92 3.58 3.91
N GLU A 195 -20.94 3.16 4.66
CA GLU A 195 -22.28 2.89 4.15
C GLU A 195 -23.33 3.04 5.25
N THR A 196 -24.59 3.26 4.87
CA THR A 196 -25.75 3.15 5.76
C THR A 196 -26.51 1.88 5.39
N VAL A 197 -26.72 1.00 6.37
CA VAL A 197 -27.39 -0.29 6.18
C VAL A 197 -28.68 -0.35 7.02
N VAL A 198 -29.68 -1.08 6.54
CA VAL A 198 -31.02 -1.15 7.19
C VAL A 198 -31.34 -2.58 7.58
N GLY A 199 -31.79 -2.76 8.82
CA GLY A 199 -32.21 -4.06 9.34
C GLY A 199 -33.49 -4.52 8.65
N ASN A 200 -33.67 -5.84 8.49
CA ASN A 200 -34.87 -6.42 7.89
C ASN A 200 -35.62 -7.38 8.83
N GLY A 201 -35.27 -7.38 10.13
CA GLY A 201 -35.85 -8.30 11.12
C GLY A 201 -35.28 -9.71 11.10
N GLY A 202 -34.15 -9.94 10.42
CA GLY A 202 -33.41 -11.20 10.41
C GLY A 202 -31.92 -10.99 10.14
N THR A 203 -31.18 -12.10 10.00
CA THR A 203 -29.76 -12.05 9.65
C THR A 203 -29.58 -11.54 8.22
N VAL A 204 -28.72 -10.54 8.08
CA VAL A 204 -28.34 -9.91 6.81
C VAL A 204 -26.82 -9.98 6.67
N SER A 205 -26.35 -10.39 5.49
CA SER A 205 -24.95 -10.24 5.11
C SER A 205 -24.74 -8.93 4.39
N THR A 206 -23.75 -8.16 4.84
CA THR A 206 -23.22 -7.02 4.10
C THR A 206 -21.80 -7.35 3.63
N PHE A 207 -21.59 -7.22 2.32
CA PHE A 207 -20.29 -7.45 1.71
C PHE A 207 -19.55 -6.14 1.57
N LEU A 208 -18.46 -6.01 2.32
CA LEU A 208 -17.58 -4.86 2.26
C LEU A 208 -16.45 -5.10 1.29
N ARG A 209 -16.26 -4.15 0.39
CA ARG A 209 -15.10 -4.09 -0.51
C ARG A 209 -14.02 -3.29 0.20
N VAL A 210 -13.05 -3.99 0.79
CA VAL A 210 -11.99 -3.34 1.53
C VAL A 210 -10.81 -3.07 0.61
N GLY A 211 -10.53 -1.79 0.37
CA GLY A 211 -9.23 -1.33 -0.11
C GLY A 211 -8.37 -0.93 1.08
N GLY A 212 -7.16 -1.48 1.16
CA GLY A 212 -6.16 -1.19 2.19
C GLY A 212 -6.33 -1.87 3.55
N ARG A 213 -5.44 -1.56 4.50
CA ARG A 213 -5.40 -2.06 5.89
C ARG A 213 -6.44 -1.37 6.76
N VAL A 214 -7.63 -1.97 6.83
CA VAL A 214 -8.63 -1.64 7.86
C VAL A 214 -8.57 -2.67 8.97
N GLN A 215 -8.26 -2.23 10.19
CA GLN A 215 -8.17 -3.12 11.36
C GLN A 215 -9.51 -3.27 12.08
N PHE A 216 -10.34 -2.22 12.13
CA PHE A 216 -11.56 -2.22 12.93
C PHE A 216 -12.79 -1.83 12.10
N TRP A 217 -13.88 -2.56 12.32
CA TRP A 217 -15.19 -2.34 11.73
C TRP A 217 -16.24 -2.28 12.82
N ARG A 218 -17.25 -1.42 12.66
CA ARG A 218 -18.43 -1.42 13.53
C ARG A 218 -19.70 -1.06 12.78
N LEU A 219 -20.81 -1.60 13.27
CA LEU A 219 -22.14 -1.03 13.04
C LEU A 219 -22.43 -0.08 14.20
N HIS A 220 -22.70 1.18 13.87
CA HIS A 220 -23.02 2.23 14.85
C HIS A 220 -24.44 2.73 14.61
N ARG A 221 -25.18 2.94 15.71
CA ARG A 221 -26.48 3.58 15.70
C ARG A 221 -26.33 4.87 16.50
N ASP A 222 -26.81 5.98 15.94
CA ASP A 222 -26.86 7.28 16.63
C ASP A 222 -27.78 7.24 17.86
#